data_AF-A0A5E6NPP1-F1
#
_entry.id   AF-A0A5E6NPP1-F1
#
_cell.length_a   1.000
_cell.length_b   1.000
_cell.length_c   1.000
_cell.angle_alpha   90.00
_cell.angle_beta   90.00
_cell.angle_gamma   90.00
#
_symmetry.space_group_name_H-M   'P 1'
#
loop_
_entity.id
_entity.type
_entity.pdbx_description
1 polymer ?
#
loop_
_entity_poly.entity_id
_entity_poly.type
_entity_poly.pdbx_seq_one_letter_code
_entity_poly.pdbx_strand_id
1 'polypeptide(L)'
;MLRFAKNLICFICQRPVQYFVGTPTPVKAPEKVDMVIFRENSEDIYAGIEYQAGTEEVKKVINFLQNEMRTTKIRFPQTSGIGIKPVSQEGTQRLVRAAIQYAIDNDKDSVTLVHKGNIMKFTEGGFRDWGYQLAKTSSVLKLSVMGLGVNLAIQTRAQLSLLKMSLPMLSYNKFYCAQKSIQ
;
A
#
# COMPACT_ATOMS: atom_id res chain seq x y z
N MET A 1 0.75 6.81 -20.61
CA MET A 1 -0.48 7.41 -20.04
C MET A 1 -0.19 8.01 -18.65
N LEU A 2 0.75 8.96 -18.53
CA LEU A 2 1.17 9.60 -17.26
C LEU A 2 1.58 11.07 -17.48
N ARG A 3 0.76 11.86 -18.19
CA ARG A 3 1.11 13.26 -18.50
C ARG A 3 -0.06 14.24 -18.56
N PHE A 4 -1.07 14.06 -17.70
CA PHE A 4 -2.22 14.98 -17.64
C PHE A 4 -2.54 15.56 -16.25
N ALA A 5 -1.75 15.30 -15.20
CA ALA A 5 -2.09 15.76 -13.84
C ALA A 5 -0.91 16.39 -13.10
N LYS A 6 -0.26 17.41 -13.67
CA LYS A 6 0.75 18.18 -12.92
C LYS A 6 0.15 19.30 -12.03
N ASN A 7 -1.14 19.63 -12.18
CA ASN A 7 -1.75 20.77 -11.47
C ASN A 7 -2.94 20.41 -10.54
N LEU A 8 -3.38 19.14 -10.49
CA LEU A 8 -4.28 18.63 -9.45
C LEU A 8 -3.62 17.38 -8.86
N ILE A 9 -2.92 17.54 -7.73
CA ILE A 9 -2.29 16.41 -7.04
C ILE A 9 -3.41 15.64 -6.30
N CYS A 10 -4.10 14.77 -7.04
CA CYS A 10 -5.02 13.81 -6.44
C CYS A 10 -4.19 12.74 -5.71
N PHE A 11 -3.96 12.94 -4.41
CA PHE A 11 -3.17 12.04 -3.57
C PHE A 11 -3.91 10.73 -3.25
N ILE A 12 -5.21 10.65 -3.53
CA ILE A 12 -6.06 9.47 -3.32
C ILE A 12 -6.45 8.88 -4.68
N CYS A 13 -6.12 7.60 -4.89
CA CYS A 13 -6.73 6.77 -5.91
C CYS A 13 -7.80 5.89 -5.23
N GLN A 14 -9.07 6.29 -5.35
CA GLN A 14 -10.20 5.53 -4.85
C GLN A 14 -10.65 4.48 -5.89
N ARG A 15 -10.85 3.24 -5.46
CA ARG A 15 -11.30 2.14 -6.34
C ARG A 15 -12.37 1.31 -5.64
N PRO A 16 -13.67 1.56 -5.91
CA PRO A 16 -14.73 0.66 -5.47
C PRO A 16 -14.60 -0.68 -6.22
N VAL A 17 -14.72 -1.78 -5.47
CA VAL A 17 -14.68 -3.15 -5.98
C VAL A 17 -15.92 -3.87 -5.48
N GLN A 18 -16.79 -4.21 -6.42
CA GLN A 18 -18.02 -4.96 -6.17
C GLN A 18 -18.18 -6.04 -7.24
N TYR A 19 -18.86 -7.11 -6.89
CA TYR A 19 -19.20 -8.17 -7.83
C TYR A 19 -20.50 -7.86 -8.58
N PHE A 20 -20.52 -8.19 -9.87
CA PHE A 20 -21.71 -8.13 -10.72
C PHE A 20 -22.12 -9.54 -11.13
N VAL A 21 -23.41 -9.85 -10.95
CA VAL A 21 -24.01 -11.16 -11.24
C VAL A 21 -23.70 -11.57 -12.68
N GLY A 22 -23.20 -12.79 -12.86
CA GLY A 22 -22.86 -13.36 -14.17
C GLY A 22 -21.40 -13.12 -14.60
N THR A 23 -20.62 -12.34 -13.84
CA THR A 23 -19.19 -12.16 -14.15
C THR A 23 -18.42 -13.44 -13.80
N PRO A 24 -17.69 -14.05 -14.75
CA PRO A 24 -16.90 -15.24 -14.45
C PRO A 24 -15.80 -14.90 -13.46
N THR A 25 -15.67 -15.73 -12.42
CA THR A 25 -14.76 -15.45 -11.31
C THR A 25 -14.12 -16.73 -10.79
N PRO A 26 -12.83 -16.68 -10.41
CA PRO A 26 -12.15 -17.84 -9.86
C PRO A 26 -12.41 -18.05 -8.37
N VAL A 27 -13.13 -17.14 -7.69
CA VAL A 27 -13.41 -17.23 -6.26
C VAL A 27 -14.77 -17.88 -5.98
N LYS A 28 -14.87 -18.63 -4.88
CA LYS A 28 -16.09 -19.39 -4.51
C LYS A 28 -17.29 -18.53 -4.13
N ALA A 29 -17.05 -17.35 -3.56
CA ALA A 29 -18.09 -16.47 -3.00
C ALA A 29 -17.84 -15.00 -3.41
N PRO A 30 -17.90 -14.68 -4.71
CA PRO A 30 -17.64 -13.33 -5.23
C PRO A 30 -18.67 -12.30 -4.74
N GLU A 31 -19.90 -12.72 -4.44
CA GLU A 31 -21.00 -11.88 -3.95
C GLU A 31 -20.72 -11.22 -2.60
N LYS A 32 -19.73 -11.72 -1.87
CA LYS A 32 -19.29 -11.14 -0.59
C LYS A 32 -18.26 -10.03 -0.76
N VAL A 33 -17.85 -9.73 -1.99
CA VAL A 33 -16.92 -8.65 -2.29
C VAL A 33 -17.70 -7.35 -2.45
N ASP A 34 -17.68 -6.55 -1.40
CA ASP A 34 -18.03 -5.12 -1.41
C ASP A 34 -16.96 -4.39 -0.60
N MET A 35 -16.03 -3.75 -1.31
CA MET A 35 -14.99 -2.95 -0.67
C MET A 35 -14.63 -1.72 -1.48
N VAL A 36 -14.19 -0.66 -0.80
CA VAL A 36 -13.56 0.48 -1.47
C VAL A 36 -12.09 0.54 -1.08
N ILE A 37 -11.23 0.61 -2.09
CA ILE A 37 -9.78 0.70 -1.92
C ILE A 37 -9.36 2.16 -1.95
N PHE A 38 -8.66 2.59 -0.90
CA PHE A 38 -7.98 3.89 -0.84
C PHE A 38 -6.49 3.67 -1.04
N ARG A 39 -5.97 4.12 -2.18
CA ARG A 39 -4.55 4.00 -2.52
C ARG A 39 -3.86 5.35 -2.51
N GLU A 40 -2.70 5.42 -1.87
CA GLU A 40 -1.81 6.58 -1.94
C GLU A 40 -1.19 6.69 -3.33
N ASN A 41 -1.22 7.89 -3.91
CA ASN A 41 -0.84 8.12 -5.31
C ASN A 41 0.23 9.21 -5.51
N SER A 42 0.91 9.66 -4.45
CA SER A 42 1.88 10.75 -4.55
C SER A 42 3.27 10.44 -3.98
N GLU A 43 3.43 9.36 -3.23
CA GLU A 43 4.68 8.91 -2.63
C GLU A 43 4.98 7.46 -3.04
N ASP A 44 5.73 6.73 -2.19
CA ASP A 44 6.17 5.35 -2.44
C ASP A 44 7.09 5.30 -3.68
N ILE A 45 7.35 4.11 -4.23
CA ILE A 45 8.17 3.99 -5.45
C ILE A 45 7.54 4.70 -6.66
N TYR A 46 6.25 5.07 -6.59
CA TYR A 46 5.57 5.83 -7.64
C TYR A 46 6.08 7.27 -7.76
N ALA A 47 6.87 7.74 -6.78
CA ALA A 47 7.62 8.98 -6.90
C ALA A 47 8.62 8.96 -8.08
N GLY A 48 8.99 7.79 -8.59
CA GLY A 48 9.89 7.66 -9.75
C GLY A 48 11.32 8.14 -9.47
N ILE A 49 11.74 8.12 -8.20
CA ILE A 49 13.10 8.47 -7.79
C ILE A 49 13.96 7.22 -7.96
N GLU A 50 14.57 7.09 -9.13
CA GLU A 50 15.37 5.94 -9.52
C GLU A 50 16.62 6.34 -10.31
N TYR A 51 17.66 5.51 -10.16
CA TYR A 51 18.96 5.68 -10.80
C TYR A 51 19.31 4.42 -11.58
N GLN A 52 19.54 4.59 -12.89
CA GLN A 52 19.78 3.50 -13.83
C GLN A 52 21.15 2.84 -13.58
N ALA A 53 21.19 1.51 -13.66
CA ALA A 53 22.41 0.73 -13.54
C ALA A 53 23.48 1.16 -14.57
N GLY A 54 24.74 1.26 -14.15
CA GLY A 54 25.87 1.62 -15.01
C GLY A 54 26.12 3.13 -15.17
N THR A 55 25.20 3.99 -14.71
CA THR A 55 25.36 5.45 -14.76
C THR A 55 26.28 6.00 -13.65
N GLU A 56 26.77 7.23 -13.79
CA GLU A 56 27.60 7.85 -12.75
C GLU A 56 26.77 8.26 -11.52
N GLU A 57 25.49 8.59 -11.72
CA GLU A 57 24.56 8.95 -10.66
C GLU A 57 24.31 7.78 -9.71
N VAL A 58 24.06 6.57 -10.24
CA VAL A 58 23.86 5.39 -9.38
C VAL A 58 25.12 5.03 -8.60
N LYS A 59 26.31 5.21 -9.20
CA LYS A 59 27.59 4.99 -8.50
C LYS A 59 27.74 5.94 -7.32
N LYS A 60 27.41 7.22 -7.48
CA LYS A 60 27.43 8.20 -6.38
C LYS A 60 26.48 7.78 -5.24
N VAL A 61 25.26 7.36 -5.58
CA VAL A 61 24.27 6.90 -4.59
C VAL A 61 24.76 5.64 -3.87
N ILE A 62 25.31 4.66 -4.59
CA ILE A 62 25.86 3.44 -3.99
C ILE A 62 27.04 3.76 -3.09
N ASN A 63 27.96 4.63 -3.52
CA ASN A 63 29.10 5.05 -2.74
C ASN A 63 28.66 5.76 -1.45
N PHE A 64 27.68 6.66 -1.52
CA PHE A 64 27.07 7.29 -0.34
C PHE A 64 26.49 6.25 0.62
N LEU A 65 25.71 5.30 0.09
CA LEU A 65 25.08 4.25 0.91
C LEU A 65 26.11 3.34 1.58
N GLN A 66 27.22 3.00 0.91
CA GLN A 66 28.25 2.11 1.43
C GLN A 66 29.21 2.82 2.38
N ASN A 67 29.69 4.02 2.02
CA ASN A 67 30.77 4.69 2.75
C ASN A 67 30.23 5.54 3.91
N GLU A 68 29.15 6.29 3.70
CA GLU A 68 28.60 7.18 4.72
C GLU A 68 27.55 6.46 5.56
N MET A 69 26.59 5.78 4.91
CA MET A 69 25.50 5.08 5.59
C MET A 69 25.86 3.65 6.03
N ARG A 70 27.09 3.18 5.72
CA ARG A 70 27.63 1.88 6.11
C ARG A 70 26.75 0.69 5.71
N THR A 71 26.09 0.78 4.56
CA THR A 71 25.17 -0.25 4.07
C THR A 71 25.94 -1.40 3.43
N THR A 72 25.81 -2.61 4.00
CA THR A 72 26.44 -3.84 3.47
C THR A 72 25.48 -4.76 2.72
N LYS A 73 24.19 -4.39 2.62
CA LYS A 73 23.12 -5.27 2.13
C LYS A 73 22.93 -5.29 0.61
N ILE A 74 23.62 -4.41 -0.13
CA ILE A 74 23.55 -4.40 -1.59
C ILE A 74 24.37 -5.58 -2.11
N ARG A 75 23.70 -6.60 -2.64
CA ARG A 75 24.34 -7.87 -3.03
C ARG A 75 25.29 -7.74 -4.22
N PHE A 76 24.89 -6.96 -5.24
CA PHE A 76 25.64 -6.77 -6.49
C PHE A 76 25.76 -5.27 -6.83
N PRO A 77 26.59 -4.50 -6.10
CA PRO A 77 26.63 -3.04 -6.23
C PRO A 77 27.03 -2.56 -7.62
N GLN A 78 27.85 -3.31 -8.36
CA GLN A 78 28.34 -2.89 -9.68
C GLN A 78 27.28 -2.98 -10.79
N THR A 79 26.21 -3.76 -10.59
CA THR A 79 25.20 -4.05 -11.61
C THR A 79 23.77 -3.74 -11.15
N SER A 80 23.62 -3.03 -10.03
CA SER A 80 22.30 -2.69 -9.47
C SER A 80 21.85 -1.31 -9.93
N GLY A 81 20.58 -1.19 -10.32
CA GLY A 81 19.86 0.09 -10.26
C GLY A 81 19.38 0.36 -8.84
N ILE A 82 19.18 1.62 -8.47
CA ILE A 82 18.72 2.00 -7.13
C ILE A 82 17.42 2.80 -7.23
N GLY A 83 16.42 2.39 -6.46
CA GLY A 83 15.16 3.12 -6.30
C GLY A 83 14.96 3.58 -4.85
N ILE A 84 14.34 4.75 -4.68
CA ILE A 84 14.04 5.32 -3.36
C ILE A 84 12.54 5.23 -3.10
N LYS A 85 12.18 4.74 -1.91
CA LYS A 85 10.79 4.61 -1.45
C LYS A 85 10.54 5.53 -0.26
N PRO A 86 10.17 6.81 -0.50
CA PRO A 86 9.73 7.68 0.59
C PRO A 86 8.30 7.32 1.01
N VAL A 87 8.06 7.28 2.32
CA VAL A 87 6.72 7.21 2.92
C VAL A 87 6.71 8.16 4.11
N SER A 88 5.88 9.20 4.07
CA SER A 88 5.85 10.21 5.13
C SER A 88 4.69 10.00 6.12
N GLN A 89 4.81 10.65 7.27
CA GLN A 89 3.75 10.71 8.26
C GLN A 89 2.56 11.52 7.75
N GLU A 90 2.80 12.68 7.14
CA GLU A 90 1.81 13.60 6.61
C GLU A 90 1.01 12.94 5.48
N GLY A 91 1.72 12.33 4.53
CA GLY A 91 1.13 11.60 3.41
C GLY A 91 0.30 10.40 3.86
N THR A 92 0.72 9.73 4.94
CA THR A 92 -0.04 8.65 5.57
C THR A 92 -1.29 9.18 6.27
N GLN A 93 -1.14 10.17 7.15
CA GLN A 93 -2.24 10.65 7.98
C GLN A 93 -3.36 11.27 7.14
N ARG A 94 -3.05 12.02 6.08
CA ARG A 94 -4.10 12.57 5.19
C ARG A 94 -4.90 11.48 4.47
N LEU A 95 -4.23 10.39 4.05
CA LEU A 95 -4.89 9.27 3.37
C LEU A 95 -5.79 8.52 4.34
N VAL A 96 -5.26 8.17 5.52
CA VAL A 96 -6.01 7.44 6.55
C VAL A 96 -7.19 8.28 7.04
N ARG A 97 -7.01 9.60 7.23
CA ARG A 97 -8.09 10.53 7.59
C ARG A 97 -9.21 10.52 6.56
N ALA A 98 -8.87 10.62 5.27
CA ALA A 98 -9.86 10.62 4.20
C ALA A 98 -10.64 9.30 4.12
N ALA A 99 -9.98 8.17 4.34
CA ALA A 99 -10.64 6.86 4.36
C ALA A 99 -11.52 6.64 5.60
N ILE A 100 -11.08 7.10 6.78
CA ILE A 100 -11.92 7.11 7.99
C ILE A 100 -13.17 7.97 7.76
N GLN A 101 -13.00 9.18 7.22
CA GLN A 101 -14.13 10.06 6.93
C GLN A 101 -15.08 9.42 5.91
N TYR A 102 -14.55 8.84 4.84
CA TYR A 102 -15.37 8.12 3.86
C TYR A 102 -16.16 6.97 4.50
N ALA A 103 -15.54 6.21 5.40
CA ALA A 103 -16.22 5.13 6.10
C ALA A 103 -17.36 5.64 6.98
N ILE A 104 -17.17 6.78 7.67
CA ILE A 104 -18.23 7.45 8.45
C ILE A 104 -19.35 7.93 7.53
N ASP A 105 -19.02 8.62 6.44
CA ASP A 105 -19.99 9.24 5.54
C ASP A 105 -20.81 8.22 4.72
N ASN A 106 -20.34 6.97 4.63
CA ASN A 106 -20.95 5.91 3.83
C ASN A 106 -21.31 4.67 4.65
N ASP A 107 -21.46 4.83 5.98
CA ASP A 107 -21.88 3.78 6.93
C ASP A 107 -21.09 2.46 6.77
N LYS A 108 -19.76 2.57 6.61
CA LYS A 108 -18.89 1.40 6.50
C LYS A 108 -18.45 0.94 7.89
N ASP A 109 -18.46 -0.37 8.12
CA ASP A 109 -18.21 -0.99 9.43
C ASP A 109 -16.76 -0.93 9.90
N SER A 110 -15.82 -0.89 8.97
CA SER A 110 -14.39 -0.98 9.30
C SER A 110 -13.48 -0.37 8.24
N VAL A 111 -12.31 0.05 8.72
CA VAL A 111 -11.18 0.48 7.90
C VAL A 111 -10.03 -0.48 8.14
N THR A 112 -9.40 -0.98 7.08
CA THR A 112 -8.26 -1.89 7.20
C THR A 112 -6.98 -1.28 6.63
N LEU A 113 -5.91 -1.15 7.42
CA LEU A 113 -4.59 -0.77 6.90
C LEU A 113 -3.86 -2.02 6.39
N VAL A 114 -3.53 -2.04 5.10
CA VAL A 114 -2.78 -3.12 4.46
C VAL A 114 -1.36 -2.67 4.20
N HIS A 115 -0.38 -3.44 4.70
CA HIS A 115 1.03 -3.03 4.68
C HIS A 115 2.00 -4.23 4.73
N LYS A 116 3.27 -4.03 4.35
CA LYS A 116 4.34 -5.05 4.46
C LYS A 116 5.38 -4.68 5.54
N GLY A 117 4.90 -4.19 6.68
CA GLY A 117 5.74 -3.69 7.77
C GLY A 117 6.66 -4.72 8.42
N ASN A 118 6.39 -6.03 8.25
CA ASN A 118 7.28 -7.08 8.73
C ASN A 118 8.66 -7.05 8.04
N ILE A 119 8.71 -6.64 6.77
CA ILE A 119 9.93 -6.53 5.98
C ILE A 119 10.40 -5.08 5.90
N MET A 120 9.48 -4.15 5.61
CA MET A 120 9.77 -2.72 5.42
C MET A 120 9.35 -1.91 6.65
N LYS A 121 10.07 -2.10 7.76
CA LYS A 121 9.70 -1.56 9.08
C LYS A 121 9.55 -0.03 9.10
N PHE A 122 10.42 0.70 8.42
CA PHE A 122 10.48 2.17 8.52
C PHE A 122 9.63 2.92 7.49
N THR A 123 9.04 2.21 6.53
CA THR A 123 8.14 2.81 5.52
C THR A 123 6.73 2.24 5.67
N GLU A 124 6.55 0.96 5.37
CA GLU A 124 5.28 0.25 5.52
C GLU A 124 4.88 0.04 6.99
N GLY A 125 5.87 -0.17 7.87
CA GLY A 125 5.63 -0.20 9.32
C GLY A 125 5.28 1.19 9.85
N GLY A 126 5.99 2.23 9.39
CA GLY A 126 5.64 3.63 9.65
C GLY A 126 4.21 3.96 9.24
N PHE A 127 3.79 3.56 8.02
CA PHE A 127 2.41 3.72 7.54
C PHE A 127 1.38 3.12 8.51
N ARG A 128 1.61 1.87 8.96
CA ARG A 128 0.76 1.21 9.95
C ARG A 128 0.71 2.02 11.25
N ASP A 129 1.87 2.39 11.78
CA ASP A 129 1.98 2.98 13.11
C ASP A 129 1.36 4.39 13.15
N TRP A 130 1.65 5.23 12.15
CA TRP A 130 1.03 6.54 12.00
C TRP A 130 -0.48 6.46 11.75
N GLY A 131 -0.94 5.47 10.98
CA GLY A 131 -2.37 5.23 10.77
C GLY A 131 -3.10 4.84 12.05
N TYR A 132 -2.51 3.95 12.85
CA TYR A 132 -3.04 3.60 14.18
C TYR A 132 -3.05 4.79 15.12
N GLN A 133 -1.96 5.57 15.16
CA GLN A 133 -1.87 6.75 16.02
C GLN A 133 -3.00 7.74 15.71
N LEU A 134 -3.30 7.96 14.43
CA LEU A 134 -4.40 8.82 13.99
C LEU A 134 -5.78 8.24 14.33
N ALA A 135 -5.96 6.93 14.17
CA ALA A 135 -7.24 6.30 14.48
C ALA A 135 -7.55 6.28 15.97
N LYS A 136 -6.53 6.17 16.85
CA LYS A 136 -6.73 6.25 18.31
C LYS A 136 -7.31 7.59 18.77
N THR A 137 -7.07 8.66 18.02
CA THR A 137 -7.62 9.99 18.30
C THR A 137 -9.00 10.22 17.67
N SER A 138 -9.54 9.25 16.93
CA SER A 138 -10.78 9.36 16.17
C SER A 138 -11.84 8.43 16.78
N SER A 139 -12.98 8.96 17.19
CA SER A 139 -13.88 8.29 18.16
C SER A 139 -14.79 7.19 17.60
N VAL A 140 -14.77 6.86 16.32
CA VAL A 140 -15.73 5.91 15.75
C VAL A 140 -15.10 5.22 14.54
N LEU A 141 -14.82 3.92 14.65
CA LEU A 141 -14.71 2.89 13.60
C LEU A 141 -13.84 1.72 14.09
N LYS A 142 -14.18 0.50 13.67
CA LYS A 142 -13.33 -0.66 13.88
C LYS A 142 -12.12 -0.57 12.93
N LEU A 143 -10.95 -0.30 13.47
CA LEU A 143 -9.69 -0.34 12.72
C LEU A 143 -9.06 -1.73 12.78
N SER A 144 -8.89 -2.37 11.63
CA SER A 144 -8.12 -3.61 11.47
C SER A 144 -6.81 -3.36 10.72
N VAL A 145 -5.84 -4.25 10.91
CA VAL A 145 -4.57 -4.20 10.17
C VAL A 145 -4.23 -5.57 9.62
N MET A 146 -3.77 -5.57 8.37
CA MET A 146 -3.45 -6.78 7.64
C MET A 146 -2.03 -6.68 7.07
N GLY A 147 -1.16 -7.57 7.54
CA GLY A 147 0.16 -7.76 6.96
C GLY A 147 0.06 -8.51 5.63
N LEU A 148 0.76 -8.04 4.60
CA LEU A 148 0.79 -8.73 3.31
C LEU A 148 1.56 -10.05 3.41
N GLY A 149 0.93 -11.16 3.04
CA GLY A 149 1.52 -12.50 2.94
C GLY A 149 1.09 -13.18 1.63
N VAL A 150 1.70 -14.34 1.30
CA VAL A 150 1.48 -15.07 0.03
C VAL A 150 0.01 -15.54 -0.14
N ASN A 151 -0.79 -15.52 0.94
CA ASN A 151 -2.21 -15.84 0.95
C ASN A 151 -3.05 -14.64 1.41
N LEU A 152 -2.99 -13.52 0.67
CA LEU A 152 -3.95 -12.43 0.86
C LEU A 152 -5.28 -12.81 0.18
N ALA A 153 -5.98 -13.75 0.80
CA ALA A 153 -7.36 -14.03 0.46
C ALA A 153 -8.23 -12.88 0.98
N ILE A 154 -9.19 -12.43 0.17
CA ILE A 154 -10.34 -11.65 0.63
C ILE A 154 -11.15 -12.56 1.56
N GLN A 155 -10.64 -12.80 2.77
CA GLN A 155 -11.33 -13.46 3.86
C GLN A 155 -11.94 -12.43 4.81
N THR A 156 -11.46 -11.19 4.74
CA THR A 156 -11.93 -10.10 5.58
C THR A 156 -13.23 -9.56 5.03
N ARG A 157 -14.27 -9.52 5.87
CA ARG A 157 -15.49 -8.70 5.71
C ARG A 157 -15.19 -7.18 5.74
N ALA A 158 -13.97 -6.78 5.39
CA ALA A 158 -13.55 -5.39 5.45
C ALA A 158 -14.20 -4.64 4.27
N GLN A 159 -15.13 -3.75 4.61
CA GLN A 159 -15.83 -2.93 3.62
C GLN A 159 -14.97 -1.77 3.12
N LEU A 160 -13.88 -1.45 3.83
CA LEU A 160 -12.87 -0.49 3.38
C LEU A 160 -11.45 -1.00 3.59
N SER A 161 -10.63 -0.93 2.53
CA SER A 161 -9.22 -1.31 2.57
C SER A 161 -8.34 -0.14 2.13
N LEU A 162 -7.44 0.29 3.02
CA LEU A 162 -6.38 1.25 2.73
C LEU A 162 -5.13 0.49 2.31
N LEU A 163 -4.63 0.79 1.13
CA LEU A 163 -3.48 0.13 0.56
C LEU A 163 -2.40 1.15 0.23
N LYS A 164 -1.30 1.15 0.99
CA LYS A 164 -0.09 1.89 0.64
C LYS A 164 0.92 0.85 0.17
N MET A 165 0.81 0.50 -1.11
CA MET A 165 1.58 -0.59 -1.68
C MET A 165 1.92 -0.31 -3.12
N SER A 166 3.18 -0.58 -3.37
CA SER A 166 3.80 -0.60 -4.66
C SER A 166 4.35 -2.00 -4.98
N LEU A 167 3.56 -3.05 -4.72
CA LEU A 167 3.86 -4.30 -5.42
C LEU A 167 3.36 -4.20 -6.86
N PRO A 168 4.06 -4.83 -7.82
CA PRO A 168 3.62 -4.88 -9.20
C PRO A 168 2.17 -5.36 -9.28
N MET A 169 1.47 -4.88 -10.31
CA MET A 169 0.08 -5.20 -10.68
C MET A 169 -0.27 -6.71 -10.58
N LEU A 170 0.73 -7.60 -10.65
CA LEU A 170 0.62 -9.04 -10.43
C LEU A 170 0.12 -9.46 -9.04
N SER A 171 0.24 -8.60 -8.02
CA SER A 171 -0.31 -8.87 -6.67
C SER A 171 -1.78 -8.52 -6.56
N TYR A 172 -2.28 -7.62 -7.42
CA TYR A 172 -3.71 -7.28 -7.49
C TYR A 172 -4.51 -8.30 -8.29
N ASN A 173 -3.88 -8.99 -9.25
CA ASN A 173 -4.51 -10.05 -10.03
C ASN A 173 -4.58 -11.41 -9.30
N LYS A 174 -4.13 -11.47 -8.04
CA LYS A 174 -4.19 -12.68 -7.19
C LYS A 174 -4.85 -12.43 -5.83
N PHE A 175 -6.00 -11.76 -5.82
CA PHE A 175 -6.94 -11.89 -4.70
C PHE A 175 -7.72 -13.21 -4.84
N TYR A 176 -7.15 -14.32 -4.39
CA TYR A 176 -7.82 -15.64 -4.40
C TYR A 176 -8.29 -16.01 -2.99
N CYS A 177 -9.57 -16.33 -2.87
CA CYS A 177 -10.19 -16.76 -1.62
C CYS A 177 -9.76 -18.20 -1.28
N ALA A 178 -8.88 -18.38 -0.29
CA ALA A 178 -8.53 -19.69 0.25
C ALA A 178 -8.88 -19.73 1.74
N GLN A 179 -9.87 -20.54 2.14
CA GLN A 179 -10.25 -20.79 3.54
C GLN A 179 -9.15 -21.56 4.28
N LYS A 180 -8.74 -21.07 5.46
CA LYS A 180 -8.31 -21.93 6.57
C LYS A 180 -8.92 -21.38 7.86
N SER A 181 -9.83 -22.15 8.43
CA SER A 181 -10.34 -21.99 9.79
C SER A 181 -9.24 -22.32 10.79
N ILE A 182 -8.98 -21.43 11.74
CA ILE A 182 -8.28 -21.77 12.98
C ILE A 182 -9.24 -21.40 14.10
N GLN A 183 -9.58 -22.41 14.91
CA GLN A 183 -10.38 -22.32 16.13
C GLN A 183 -9.72 -21.43 17.17
#